data_AF-A0A3D0YZD5-F1
#
_entry.id   AF-A0A3D0YZD5-F1
#
_cell.length_a   1.000
_cell.length_b   1.000
_cell.length_c   1.000
_cell.angle_alpha   90.00
_cell.angle_beta   90.00
_cell.angle_gamma   90.00
#
_symmetry.space_group_name_H-M   'P 1'
#
loop_
_entity.id
_entity.type
_entity.pdbx_description
1 polymer ?
#
loop_
_entity_poly.entity_id
_entity_poly.type
_entity_poly.pdbx_seq_one_letter_code
_entity_poly.pdbx_strand_id
1 'polypeptide(L)'
;MGRAREYRQRLKYTVSSARQKTLEQQLEVQLTAELGMSLVEARLLAGRLSPWILTRPELLGPNQIAFDEAVAGRESFSRGPTPVTRTIKLTPFDLEDLELEEEFGLPALQLGRVLRLVEEADRQDALLSARQLTLLCNIAPSSLRRRLQRVRRLGIWVPVRGLGQLERDQGGLYRSTWVLSAYLQGKAVEALRRQGAIARARLGELVRQFLTLAQRLGEGEAGPENSEQWQWAALVKACPPERLAALAAGRLAGGNGACDWVAFSRQLQADFALSPARLQAITELVAEVTSSLGSDRVPGQVIYWAVAADEPAGKPLSSCRLVPVRLLYWDRSDDPDRSGNRDANRVQDLKLARIQRFAQAAKEAGAYLSYADLSYLLGIHTAALSRMVREHQPGSVPLRGSECDIGRGITHRARVIELYLEMHTETEIVARTGHSYESIENYLRDFATVLVLSERGLTPTMIR
;
A
#
# COMPACT_ATOMS: atom_id res chain seq x y z
N MET A 1 24.07 4.77 -15.98
CA MET A 1 23.84 3.78 -14.89
C MET A 1 23.28 4.39 -13.59
N GLY A 2 23.56 5.66 -13.25
CA GLY A 2 23.11 6.29 -11.98
C GLY A 2 21.58 6.39 -11.76
N ARG A 3 20.80 6.82 -12.76
CA ARG A 3 19.33 7.04 -12.60
C ARG A 3 18.56 5.77 -12.19
N ALA A 4 18.95 4.60 -12.69
CA ALA A 4 18.30 3.34 -12.33
C ALA A 4 18.65 2.91 -10.89
N ARG A 5 19.88 3.17 -10.44
CA ARG A 5 20.34 2.90 -9.07
C ARG A 5 19.63 3.83 -8.08
N GLU A 6 19.54 5.12 -8.38
CA GLU A 6 18.82 6.12 -7.57
C GLU A 6 17.32 5.78 -7.45
N TYR A 7 16.68 5.38 -8.55
CA TYR A 7 15.28 4.94 -8.52
C TYR A 7 15.07 3.75 -7.58
N ARG A 8 15.90 2.70 -7.70
CA ARG A 8 15.82 1.53 -6.81
C ARG A 8 16.05 1.90 -5.35
N GLN A 9 16.99 2.79 -5.05
CA GLN A 9 17.25 3.23 -3.68
C GLN A 9 16.06 4.00 -3.09
N ARG A 10 15.44 4.90 -3.87
CA ARG A 10 14.22 5.60 -3.44
C ARG A 10 13.06 4.63 -3.21
N LEU A 11 12.90 3.64 -4.10
CA LEU A 11 11.85 2.64 -3.97
C LEU A 11 12.05 1.78 -2.71
N LYS A 12 13.27 1.33 -2.43
CA LYS A 12 13.60 0.62 -1.18
C LYS A 12 13.26 1.44 0.06
N TYR A 13 13.57 2.73 0.05
CA TYR A 13 13.17 3.64 1.12
C TYR A 13 11.64 3.74 1.23
N THR A 14 10.92 3.88 0.11
CA THR A 14 9.44 3.91 0.11
C THR A 14 8.85 2.63 0.69
N VAL A 15 9.36 1.46 0.28
CA VAL A 15 8.95 0.14 0.81
C VAL A 15 9.19 0.09 2.32
N SER A 16 10.41 0.42 2.76
CA SER A 16 10.75 0.46 4.18
C SER A 16 9.86 1.43 4.95
N SER A 17 9.52 2.58 4.34
CA SER A 17 8.69 3.59 4.99
C SER A 17 7.26 3.13 5.19
N ALA A 18 6.64 2.59 4.14
CA ALA A 18 5.26 2.12 4.20
C ALA A 18 5.09 0.91 5.13
N ARG A 19 6.08 0.00 5.17
CA ARG A 19 6.04 -1.17 6.07
C ARG A 19 6.02 -0.79 7.55
N GLN A 20 6.65 0.31 7.92
CA GLN A 20 6.63 0.81 9.30
C GLN A 20 5.29 1.45 9.70
N LYS A 21 4.39 1.69 8.74
CA LYS A 21 3.15 2.47 8.89
C LYS A 21 1.91 1.60 8.68
N THR A 22 2.02 0.31 9.00
CA THR A 22 0.92 -0.65 8.93
C THR A 22 0.35 -0.95 10.31
N LEU A 23 -0.87 -1.47 10.33
CA LEU A 23 -1.52 -1.97 11.54
C LEU A 23 -0.66 -3.03 12.24
N GLU A 24 -0.08 -3.95 11.47
CA GLU A 24 0.81 -5.00 11.99
C GLU A 24 2.00 -4.39 12.73
N GLN A 25 2.66 -3.37 12.16
CA GLN A 25 3.77 -2.71 12.86
C GLN A 25 3.29 -1.96 14.10
N GLN A 26 2.11 -1.33 14.07
CA GLN A 26 1.58 -0.64 15.25
C GLN A 26 1.31 -1.63 16.39
N LEU A 27 0.74 -2.79 16.07
CA LEU A 27 0.54 -3.88 17.03
C LEU A 27 1.88 -4.40 17.56
N GLU A 28 2.90 -4.61 16.70
CA GLU A 28 4.25 -5.03 17.13
C GLU A 28 4.83 -4.04 18.16
N VAL A 29 4.70 -2.73 17.90
CA VAL A 29 5.18 -1.67 18.79
C VAL A 29 4.44 -1.66 20.13
N GLN A 30 3.10 -1.74 20.12
CA GLN A 30 2.29 -1.76 21.34
C GLN A 30 2.56 -3.02 22.17
N LEU A 31 2.60 -4.20 21.54
CA LEU A 31 2.94 -5.46 22.21
C LEU A 31 4.34 -5.41 22.87
N THR A 32 5.30 -4.75 22.24
CA THR A 32 6.64 -4.58 22.80
C THR A 32 6.64 -3.59 23.97
N ALA A 33 6.01 -2.43 23.79
CA ALA A 33 6.05 -1.33 24.74
C ALA A 33 5.18 -1.55 25.98
N GLU A 34 3.97 -2.10 25.81
CA GLU A 34 2.97 -2.24 26.87
C GLU A 34 3.04 -3.61 27.56
N LEU A 35 3.37 -4.67 26.80
CA LEU A 35 3.38 -6.05 27.30
C LEU A 35 4.79 -6.63 27.51
N GLY A 36 5.83 -5.84 27.21
CA GLY A 36 7.23 -6.24 27.41
C GLY A 36 7.65 -7.46 26.59
N MET A 37 6.95 -7.74 25.49
CA MET A 37 7.27 -8.88 24.61
C MET A 37 8.60 -8.68 23.91
N SER A 38 9.28 -9.78 23.60
CA SER A 38 10.44 -9.71 22.71
C SER A 38 10.03 -9.28 21.30
N LEU A 39 10.91 -8.61 20.55
CA LEU A 39 10.62 -8.16 19.19
C LEU A 39 10.14 -9.30 18.27
N VAL A 40 10.70 -10.51 18.44
CA VAL A 40 10.33 -11.68 17.63
C VAL A 40 8.92 -12.16 17.99
N GLU A 41 8.61 -12.27 19.28
CA GLU A 41 7.29 -12.68 19.77
C GLU A 41 6.22 -11.67 19.36
N ALA A 42 6.48 -10.37 19.57
CA ALA A 42 5.58 -9.29 19.20
C ALA A 42 5.29 -9.29 17.70
N ARG A 43 6.32 -9.48 16.85
CA ARG A 43 6.16 -9.58 15.40
C ARG A 43 5.28 -10.76 14.99
N LEU A 44 5.59 -11.95 15.51
CA LEU A 44 4.85 -13.16 15.19
C LEU A 44 3.39 -13.05 15.62
N LEU A 45 3.13 -12.50 16.80
CA LEU A 45 1.79 -12.30 17.32
C LEU A 45 1.03 -11.22 16.52
N ALA A 46 1.66 -10.06 16.25
CA ALA A 46 1.09 -9.01 15.41
C ALA A 46 0.72 -9.53 14.00
N GLY A 47 1.56 -10.38 13.42
CA GLY A 47 1.30 -11.04 12.14
C GLY A 47 0.10 -12.00 12.16
N ARG A 48 -0.36 -12.45 13.33
CA ARG A 48 -1.61 -13.20 13.50
C ARG A 48 -2.79 -12.28 13.79
N LEU A 49 -2.60 -11.29 14.68
CA LEU A 49 -3.64 -10.36 15.11
C LEU A 49 -4.12 -9.46 13.96
N SER A 50 -3.20 -8.85 13.21
CA SER A 50 -3.51 -7.87 12.16
C SER A 50 -4.44 -8.47 11.08
N PRO A 51 -4.13 -9.62 10.44
CA PRO A 51 -5.06 -10.24 9.50
C PRO A 51 -6.41 -10.62 10.13
N TRP A 52 -6.41 -11.12 11.37
CA TRP A 52 -7.65 -11.47 12.06
C TRP A 52 -8.57 -10.25 12.24
N ILE A 53 -8.02 -9.12 12.72
CA ILE A 53 -8.75 -7.84 12.86
C ILE A 53 -9.27 -7.37 11.50
N LEU A 54 -8.42 -7.36 10.47
CA LEU A 54 -8.79 -6.84 9.15
C LEU A 54 -9.81 -7.71 8.38
N THR A 55 -10.03 -8.95 8.80
CA THR A 55 -11.06 -9.82 8.21
C THR A 55 -12.45 -9.59 8.79
N ARG A 56 -12.60 -8.77 9.84
CA ARG A 56 -13.89 -8.51 10.47
C ARG A 56 -14.83 -7.75 9.53
N PRO A 57 -16.02 -8.27 9.19
CA PRO A 57 -16.92 -7.66 8.20
C PRO A 57 -17.51 -6.33 8.66
N GLU A 58 -17.54 -6.03 9.95
CA GLU A 58 -17.97 -4.76 10.53
C GLU A 58 -16.87 -3.69 10.48
N LEU A 59 -15.60 -4.09 10.44
CA LEU A 59 -14.48 -3.15 10.47
C LEU A 59 -14.08 -2.68 9.09
N LEU A 60 -13.77 -1.39 9.00
CA LEU A 60 -13.10 -0.84 7.84
C LEU A 60 -11.61 -0.86 8.14
N GLY A 61 -10.79 -1.45 7.27
CA GLY A 61 -9.33 -1.44 7.43
C GLY A 61 -8.75 -0.02 7.40
N PRO A 62 -7.53 0.21 7.92
CA PRO A 62 -6.88 1.52 7.86
C PRO A 62 -6.68 2.00 6.43
N ASN A 63 -6.29 1.10 5.54
CA ASN A 63 -6.09 1.37 4.11
C ASN A 63 -7.37 1.22 3.27
N GLN A 64 -8.53 1.08 3.92
CA GLN A 64 -9.82 0.95 3.25
C GLN A 64 -10.68 2.21 3.39
N ILE A 65 -11.52 2.43 2.40
CA ILE A 65 -12.57 3.46 2.38
C ILE A 65 -13.95 2.81 2.30
N ALA A 66 -14.93 3.42 2.95
CA ALA A 66 -16.33 3.25 2.57
C ALA A 66 -16.58 4.14 1.34
N PHE A 67 -16.92 3.53 0.20
CA PHE A 67 -17.17 4.22 -1.07
C PHE A 67 -18.66 4.10 -1.41
N ASP A 68 -19.37 5.22 -1.34
CA ASP A 68 -20.83 5.34 -1.43
C ASP A 68 -21.37 5.58 -2.85
N GLU A 69 -20.48 5.69 -3.84
CA GLU A 69 -20.82 5.98 -5.23
C GLU A 69 -20.81 4.74 -6.15
N ALA A 70 -20.55 3.53 -5.63
CA ALA A 70 -20.48 2.34 -6.47
C ALA A 70 -21.86 1.98 -7.03
N VAL A 71 -21.92 1.54 -8.28
CA VAL A 71 -23.19 1.17 -8.92
C VAL A 71 -23.65 -0.17 -8.38
N ALA A 72 -24.85 -0.22 -7.82
CA ALA A 72 -25.41 -1.42 -7.22
C ALA A 72 -25.73 -2.51 -8.27
N GLY A 73 -25.38 -3.75 -7.95
CA GLY A 73 -25.58 -4.93 -8.80
C GLY A 73 -24.39 -5.22 -9.71
N ARG A 74 -23.87 -6.45 -9.66
CA ARG A 74 -22.78 -6.92 -10.54
C ARG A 74 -23.16 -6.97 -12.03
N GLU A 75 -24.45 -7.00 -12.33
CA GLU A 75 -25.00 -7.00 -13.69
C GLU A 75 -25.39 -5.61 -14.22
N SER A 76 -25.14 -4.54 -13.45
CA SER A 76 -25.58 -3.17 -13.76
C SER A 76 -24.66 -2.44 -14.75
N PHE A 77 -24.44 -3.04 -15.91
CA PHE A 77 -23.50 -2.52 -16.92
C PHE A 77 -24.02 -1.31 -17.70
N SER A 78 -25.31 -0.98 -17.62
CA SER A 78 -25.92 0.10 -18.39
C SER A 78 -25.29 1.47 -18.07
N ARG A 79 -25.01 2.25 -19.14
CA ARG A 79 -24.55 3.65 -19.05
C ARG A 79 -25.70 4.66 -19.03
N GLY A 80 -26.96 4.18 -18.99
CA GLY A 80 -28.17 4.99 -19.05
C GLY A 80 -28.44 5.80 -17.76
N PRO A 81 -29.69 5.89 -17.27
CA PRO A 81 -30.09 6.80 -16.20
C PRO A 81 -29.22 6.68 -14.95
N THR A 82 -29.28 7.70 -14.09
CA THR A 82 -28.54 7.76 -12.82
C THR A 82 -28.64 6.42 -12.09
N PRO A 83 -27.51 5.72 -11.90
CA PRO A 83 -27.54 4.38 -11.33
C PRO A 83 -27.97 4.45 -9.87
N VAL A 84 -28.61 3.38 -9.40
CA VAL A 84 -28.72 3.15 -7.96
C VAL A 84 -27.31 2.91 -7.43
N THR A 85 -26.88 3.70 -6.45
CA THR A 85 -25.59 3.55 -5.79
C THR A 85 -25.70 2.72 -4.51
N ARG A 86 -24.60 2.13 -4.09
CA ARG A 86 -24.47 1.46 -2.79
C ARG A 86 -23.08 1.68 -2.20
N THR A 87 -23.01 1.65 -0.88
CA THR A 87 -21.74 1.71 -0.16
C THR A 87 -21.04 0.37 -0.20
N ILE A 88 -19.77 0.38 -0.61
CA ILE A 88 -18.87 -0.78 -0.62
C ILE A 88 -17.54 -0.43 0.05
N LYS A 89 -16.82 -1.43 0.53
CA LYS A 89 -15.45 -1.30 1.05
C LYS A 89 -14.45 -1.43 -0.09
N LEU A 90 -13.55 -0.46 -0.22
CA LEU A 90 -12.50 -0.47 -1.23
C LEU A 90 -11.13 -0.26 -0.59
N THR A 91 -10.10 -0.90 -1.13
CA THR A 91 -8.71 -0.82 -0.68
C THR A 91 -7.86 -0.04 -1.70
N PRO A 92 -7.90 1.31 -1.69
CA PRO A 92 -7.22 2.14 -2.69
C PRO A 92 -5.70 1.98 -2.75
N PHE A 93 -5.07 1.58 -1.65
CA PHE A 93 -3.64 1.27 -1.58
C PHE A 93 -3.39 0.09 -0.64
N ASP A 94 -2.37 -0.69 -0.91
CA ASP A 94 -1.97 -1.86 -0.12
C ASP A 94 -0.47 -2.11 -0.25
N LEU A 95 0.16 -2.78 0.73
CA LEU A 95 1.59 -3.08 0.67
C LEU A 95 1.96 -3.91 -0.58
N GLU A 96 1.05 -4.74 -1.09
CA GLU A 96 1.22 -5.46 -2.36
C GLU A 96 1.63 -4.53 -3.51
N ASP A 97 1.12 -3.29 -3.49
CA ASP A 97 1.41 -2.28 -4.51
C ASP A 97 2.92 -2.02 -4.64
N LEU A 98 3.61 -1.90 -3.50
CA LEU A 98 5.05 -1.61 -3.48
C LEU A 98 5.87 -2.83 -3.89
N GLU A 99 5.42 -4.04 -3.56
CA GLU A 99 6.04 -5.27 -4.08
C GLU A 99 5.91 -5.36 -5.60
N LEU A 100 4.75 -5.03 -6.15
CA LEU A 100 4.54 -4.95 -7.59
C LEU A 100 5.42 -3.89 -8.25
N GLU A 101 5.61 -2.73 -7.62
CA GLU A 101 6.52 -1.71 -8.13
C GLU A 101 7.99 -2.18 -8.07
N GLU A 102 8.39 -2.87 -7.01
CA GLU A 102 9.75 -3.40 -6.88
C GLU A 102 10.06 -4.49 -7.92
N GLU A 103 9.12 -5.39 -8.15
CA GLU A 103 9.31 -6.52 -9.06
C GLU A 103 9.13 -6.14 -10.53
N PHE A 104 8.12 -5.32 -10.84
CA PHE A 104 7.65 -5.10 -12.21
C PHE A 104 7.46 -3.62 -12.59
N GLY A 105 7.74 -2.70 -11.66
CA GLY A 105 7.66 -1.25 -11.87
C GLY A 105 6.26 -0.66 -11.68
N LEU A 106 6.19 0.67 -11.68
CA LEU A 106 4.95 1.42 -11.42
C LEU A 106 3.75 1.01 -12.30
N PRO A 107 3.91 0.65 -13.59
CA PRO A 107 2.78 0.17 -14.36
C PRO A 107 2.12 -1.10 -13.79
N ALA A 108 2.88 -1.99 -13.16
CA ALA A 108 2.32 -3.19 -12.55
C ALA A 108 1.57 -2.85 -11.26
N LEU A 109 2.15 -1.99 -10.40
CA LEU A 109 1.48 -1.44 -9.22
C LEU A 109 0.12 -0.85 -9.59
N GLN A 110 0.09 0.06 -10.56
CA GLN A 110 -1.14 0.74 -10.97
C GLN A 110 -2.17 -0.24 -11.53
N LEU A 111 -1.74 -1.30 -12.21
CA LEU A 111 -2.63 -2.34 -12.70
C LEU A 111 -3.20 -3.17 -11.54
N GLY A 112 -2.36 -3.58 -10.59
CA GLY A 112 -2.78 -4.31 -9.39
C GLY A 112 -3.86 -3.58 -8.62
N ARG A 113 -3.71 -2.27 -8.41
CA ARG A 113 -4.75 -1.41 -7.78
C ARG A 113 -6.07 -1.44 -8.54
N VAL A 114 -6.02 -1.20 -9.85
CA VAL A 114 -7.23 -1.16 -10.67
C VAL A 114 -7.97 -2.50 -10.59
N LEU A 115 -7.25 -3.62 -10.69
CA LEU A 115 -7.85 -4.95 -10.64
C LEU A 115 -8.39 -5.26 -9.24
N ARG A 116 -7.65 -4.92 -8.17
CA ARG A 116 -8.11 -5.07 -6.78
C ARG A 116 -9.43 -4.33 -6.56
N LEU A 117 -9.54 -3.07 -6.95
CA LEU A 117 -10.77 -2.28 -6.78
C LEU A 117 -11.96 -2.84 -7.56
N VAL A 118 -11.72 -3.32 -8.79
CA VAL A 118 -12.77 -3.97 -9.59
C VAL A 118 -13.25 -5.26 -8.92
N GLU A 119 -12.32 -6.10 -8.44
CA GLU A 119 -12.63 -7.35 -7.76
C GLU A 119 -13.36 -7.14 -6.43
N GLU A 120 -12.97 -6.12 -5.66
CA GLU A 120 -13.64 -5.74 -4.41
C GLU A 120 -15.08 -5.26 -4.64
N ALA A 121 -15.32 -4.49 -5.71
CA ALA A 121 -16.65 -4.07 -6.08
C ALA A 121 -17.52 -5.25 -6.51
N ASP A 122 -17.01 -6.12 -7.40
CA ASP A 122 -17.74 -7.30 -7.88
C ASP A 122 -18.13 -8.24 -6.72
N ARG A 123 -17.21 -8.49 -5.79
CA ARG A 123 -17.46 -9.30 -4.58
C ARG A 123 -18.56 -8.73 -3.68
N GLN A 124 -18.78 -7.42 -3.71
CA GLN A 124 -19.82 -6.73 -2.94
C GLN A 124 -21.07 -6.43 -3.77
N ASP A 125 -21.25 -7.15 -4.89
CA ASP A 125 -22.37 -7.01 -5.80
C ASP A 125 -22.56 -5.55 -6.27
N ALA A 126 -21.46 -5.00 -6.80
CA ALA A 126 -21.39 -3.64 -7.32
C ALA A 126 -20.43 -3.55 -8.51
N LEU A 127 -20.55 -2.47 -9.28
CA LEU A 127 -19.63 -2.12 -10.37
C LEU A 127 -19.03 -0.73 -10.18
N LEU A 128 -17.76 -0.59 -10.55
CA LEU A 128 -17.11 0.71 -10.71
C LEU A 128 -17.12 1.13 -12.17
N SER A 129 -17.37 2.41 -12.42
CA SER A 129 -17.21 3.01 -13.74
C SER A 129 -15.74 3.29 -14.07
N ALA A 130 -15.42 3.39 -15.37
CA ALA A 130 -14.09 3.79 -15.80
C ALA A 130 -13.69 5.18 -15.27
N ARG A 131 -14.66 6.07 -15.01
CA ARG A 131 -14.42 7.38 -14.42
C ARG A 131 -14.00 7.25 -12.95
N GLN A 132 -14.75 6.51 -12.16
CA GLN A 132 -14.41 6.25 -10.75
C GLN A 132 -13.02 5.62 -10.61
N LEU A 133 -12.71 4.61 -11.45
CA LEU A 133 -11.37 4.00 -11.46
C LEU A 133 -10.25 4.98 -11.85
N THR A 134 -10.50 5.87 -12.83
CA THR A 134 -9.55 6.92 -13.22
C THR A 134 -9.21 7.82 -12.03
N LEU A 135 -10.24 8.25 -11.29
CA LEU A 135 -10.09 9.16 -10.17
C LEU A 135 -9.47 8.44 -8.96
N LEU A 136 -9.98 7.27 -8.55
CA LEU A 136 -9.46 6.49 -7.41
C LEU A 136 -7.98 6.07 -7.61
N CYS A 137 -7.57 5.74 -8.84
CA CYS A 137 -6.22 5.26 -9.14
C CYS A 137 -5.29 6.34 -9.74
N ASN A 138 -5.72 7.60 -9.84
CA ASN A 138 -4.93 8.71 -10.42
C ASN A 138 -4.37 8.40 -11.82
N ILE A 139 -5.09 7.62 -12.62
CA ILE A 139 -4.68 7.11 -13.94
C ILE A 139 -5.46 7.79 -15.05
N ALA A 140 -4.82 8.15 -16.16
CA ALA A 140 -5.52 8.75 -17.29
C ALA A 140 -6.52 7.76 -17.94
N PRO A 141 -7.68 8.23 -18.44
CA PRO A 141 -8.71 7.34 -19.02
C PRO A 141 -8.22 6.45 -20.17
N SER A 142 -7.33 6.98 -21.02
CA SER A 142 -6.72 6.23 -22.14
C SER A 142 -5.80 5.11 -21.65
N SER A 143 -5.02 5.37 -20.59
CA SER A 143 -4.13 4.37 -19.96
C SER A 143 -4.95 3.28 -19.27
N LEU A 144 -6.01 3.65 -18.54
CA LEU A 144 -6.93 2.70 -17.93
C LEU A 144 -7.56 1.77 -18.98
N ARG A 145 -8.13 2.33 -20.05
CA ARG A 145 -8.75 1.56 -21.13
C ARG A 145 -7.79 0.53 -21.72
N ARG A 146 -6.56 0.95 -22.07
CA ARG A 146 -5.53 0.07 -22.65
C ARG A 146 -5.18 -1.08 -21.72
N ARG A 147 -5.07 -0.80 -20.41
CA ARG A 147 -4.76 -1.81 -19.39
C ARG A 147 -5.88 -2.84 -19.24
N LEU A 148 -7.13 -2.39 -19.11
CA LEU A 148 -8.28 -3.27 -18.98
C LEU A 148 -8.44 -4.17 -20.22
N GLN A 149 -8.30 -3.63 -21.42
CA GLN A 149 -8.35 -4.41 -22.67
C GLN A 149 -7.25 -5.48 -22.72
N ARG A 150 -6.03 -5.15 -22.29
CA ARG A 150 -4.93 -6.12 -22.24
C ARG A 150 -5.25 -7.28 -21.30
N VAL A 151 -5.81 -6.99 -20.13
CA VAL A 151 -6.16 -8.01 -19.13
C VAL A 151 -7.30 -8.90 -19.63
N ARG A 152 -8.35 -8.32 -20.24
CA ARG A 152 -9.46 -9.10 -20.82
C ARG A 152 -9.01 -10.04 -21.93
N ARG A 153 -8.06 -9.63 -22.78
CA ARG A 153 -7.47 -10.51 -23.82
C ARG A 153 -6.75 -11.73 -23.25
N LEU A 154 -6.36 -11.72 -21.98
CA LEU A 154 -5.80 -12.89 -21.30
C LEU A 154 -6.89 -13.88 -20.83
N GLY A 155 -8.18 -13.53 -20.96
CA GLY A 155 -9.30 -14.29 -20.42
C GLY A 155 -9.60 -13.99 -18.96
N ILE A 156 -9.11 -12.87 -18.43
CA ILE A 156 -9.39 -12.43 -17.06
C ILE A 156 -10.66 -11.57 -17.07
N TRP A 157 -11.60 -11.93 -16.19
CA TRP A 157 -12.84 -11.21 -15.96
C TRP A 157 -12.57 -9.90 -15.22
N VAL A 158 -12.94 -8.76 -15.83
CA VAL A 158 -12.75 -7.41 -15.25
C VAL A 158 -14.01 -6.57 -15.50
N PRO A 159 -15.06 -6.80 -14.69
CA PRO A 159 -16.36 -6.16 -14.87
C PRO A 159 -16.29 -4.69 -14.44
N VAL A 160 -16.67 -3.79 -15.36
CA VAL A 160 -16.76 -2.36 -15.08
C VAL A 160 -18.08 -1.85 -15.65
N ARG A 161 -18.69 -0.84 -15.03
CA ARG A 161 -19.89 -0.23 -15.59
C ARG A 161 -19.63 0.27 -17.01
N GLY A 162 -20.49 -0.11 -17.93
CA GLY A 162 -20.34 0.19 -19.35
C GLY A 162 -19.52 -0.82 -20.14
N LEU A 163 -19.28 -2.02 -19.62
CA LEU A 163 -18.73 -3.16 -20.37
C LEU A 163 -19.71 -3.57 -21.49
N GLY A 164 -19.19 -3.75 -22.71
CA GLY A 164 -20.04 -4.06 -23.86
C GLY A 164 -20.60 -5.48 -23.82
N GLN A 165 -21.77 -5.72 -24.43
CA GLN A 165 -22.43 -7.04 -24.46
C GLN A 165 -21.48 -8.16 -24.92
N LEU A 166 -20.77 -7.96 -26.03
CA LEU A 166 -19.83 -8.95 -26.57
C LEU A 166 -18.74 -9.35 -25.54
N GLU A 167 -18.20 -8.38 -24.79
CA GLU A 167 -17.20 -8.66 -23.76
C GLU A 167 -17.81 -9.39 -22.55
N ARG A 168 -19.10 -9.17 -22.26
CA ARG A 168 -19.82 -9.87 -21.20
C ARG A 168 -20.11 -11.32 -21.57
N ASP A 169 -20.59 -11.54 -22.80
CA ASP A 169 -20.90 -12.87 -23.32
C ASP A 169 -19.64 -13.73 -23.45
N GLN A 170 -18.50 -13.12 -23.76
CA GLN A 170 -17.20 -13.80 -23.76
C GLN A 170 -16.80 -14.29 -22.36
N GLY A 171 -17.22 -13.58 -21.32
CA GLY A 171 -16.91 -13.91 -19.92
C GLY A 171 -15.41 -13.89 -19.61
N GLY A 172 -15.01 -14.71 -18.64
CA GLY A 172 -13.62 -14.86 -18.23
C GLY A 172 -13.50 -15.53 -16.86
N LEU A 173 -12.26 -15.79 -16.46
CA LEU A 173 -11.95 -16.29 -15.14
C LEU A 173 -11.66 -15.13 -14.19
N TYR A 174 -12.02 -15.25 -12.91
CA TYR A 174 -11.49 -14.35 -11.90
C TYR A 174 -9.96 -14.36 -11.95
N ARG A 175 -9.32 -13.23 -11.66
CA ARG A 175 -7.87 -13.08 -11.75
C ARG A 175 -7.12 -14.12 -10.91
N SER A 176 -7.64 -14.44 -9.72
CA SER A 176 -7.14 -15.51 -8.86
C SER A 176 -7.27 -16.89 -9.52
N THR A 177 -8.43 -17.22 -10.09
CA THR A 177 -8.66 -18.46 -10.82
C THR A 177 -7.74 -18.58 -12.03
N TRP A 178 -7.60 -17.51 -12.81
CA TRP A 178 -6.72 -17.46 -13.96
C TRP A 178 -5.27 -17.72 -13.55
N VAL A 179 -4.81 -17.07 -12.46
CA VAL A 179 -3.44 -17.24 -11.99
C VAL A 179 -3.20 -18.65 -11.45
N LEU A 180 -4.14 -19.18 -10.67
CA LEU A 180 -4.08 -20.53 -10.11
C LEU A 180 -4.09 -21.58 -11.21
N SER A 181 -4.97 -21.46 -12.20
CA SER A 181 -5.03 -22.37 -13.34
C SER A 181 -3.70 -22.41 -14.11
N ALA A 182 -3.12 -21.25 -14.41
CA ALA A 182 -1.82 -21.16 -15.07
C ALA A 182 -0.67 -21.71 -14.20
N TYR A 183 -0.68 -21.45 -12.90
CA TYR A 183 0.30 -21.99 -11.94
C TYR A 183 0.21 -23.52 -11.85
N LEU A 184 -1.01 -24.07 -11.79
CA LEU A 184 -1.31 -25.50 -11.86
C LEU A 184 -1.05 -26.12 -13.23
N GLN A 185 -0.75 -25.35 -14.26
CA GLN A 185 -0.27 -25.86 -15.54
C GLN A 185 1.27 -25.82 -15.63
N GLY A 186 1.96 -25.35 -14.59
CA GLY A 186 3.41 -25.23 -14.58
C GLY A 186 3.95 -24.07 -15.44
N LYS A 187 3.11 -23.07 -15.77
CA LYS A 187 3.58 -21.89 -16.51
C LYS A 187 4.60 -21.09 -15.69
N ALA A 188 5.47 -20.36 -16.39
CA ALA A 188 6.52 -19.55 -15.78
C ALA A 188 5.94 -18.52 -14.78
N VAL A 189 6.27 -18.71 -13.50
CA VAL A 189 5.67 -17.98 -12.36
C VAL A 189 5.90 -16.47 -12.45
N GLU A 190 7.05 -16.01 -12.94
CA GLU A 190 7.30 -14.58 -13.10
C GLU A 190 6.43 -13.94 -14.18
N ALA A 191 6.35 -14.55 -15.37
CA ALA A 191 5.55 -14.03 -16.49
C ALA A 191 4.07 -13.97 -16.12
N LEU A 192 3.60 -15.03 -15.46
CA LEU A 192 2.25 -15.15 -14.90
C LEU A 192 1.91 -13.98 -13.96
N ARG A 193 2.75 -13.77 -12.93
CA ARG A 193 2.58 -12.70 -11.94
C ARG A 193 2.64 -11.31 -12.56
N ARG A 194 3.55 -11.09 -13.51
CA ARG A 194 3.65 -9.83 -14.26
C ARG A 194 2.40 -9.53 -15.07
N GLN A 195 1.81 -10.54 -15.70
CA GLN A 195 0.59 -10.40 -16.51
C GLN A 195 -0.67 -10.19 -15.66
N GLY A 196 -0.80 -10.93 -14.56
CA GLY A 196 -1.89 -10.81 -13.60
C GLY A 196 -1.73 -9.64 -12.61
N ALA A 197 -0.60 -8.94 -12.61
CA ALA A 197 -0.23 -7.95 -11.59
C ALA A 197 -0.47 -8.48 -10.17
N ILE A 198 0.16 -9.61 -9.85
CA ILE A 198 0.10 -10.28 -8.55
C ILE A 198 1.52 -10.36 -7.97
N ALA A 199 1.72 -9.85 -6.77
CA ALA A 199 3.03 -9.92 -6.12
C ALA A 199 3.38 -11.36 -5.72
N ARG A 200 4.66 -11.64 -5.44
CA ARG A 200 5.08 -12.97 -4.99
C ARG A 200 4.34 -13.43 -3.74
N ALA A 201 4.24 -12.56 -2.72
CA ALA A 201 3.59 -12.91 -1.46
C ALA A 201 2.09 -13.25 -1.66
N ARG A 202 1.39 -12.43 -2.47
CA ARG A 202 -0.02 -12.64 -2.79
C ARG A 202 -0.28 -13.95 -3.53
N LEU A 203 0.58 -14.35 -4.47
CA LEU A 203 0.46 -15.67 -5.10
C LEU A 203 0.60 -16.81 -4.07
N GLY A 204 1.55 -16.69 -3.14
CA GLY A 204 1.71 -17.66 -2.07
C GLY A 204 0.46 -17.78 -1.18
N GLU A 205 -0.16 -16.66 -0.87
CA GLU A 205 -1.44 -16.62 -0.13
C GLU A 205 -2.58 -17.26 -0.92
N LEU A 206 -2.75 -16.92 -2.20
CA LEU A 206 -3.77 -17.52 -3.07
C LEU A 206 -3.61 -19.04 -3.17
N VAL A 207 -2.38 -19.53 -3.30
CA VAL A 207 -2.12 -20.98 -3.32
C VAL A 207 -2.50 -21.63 -1.99
N ARG A 208 -2.19 -21.00 -0.84
CA ARG A 208 -2.62 -21.53 0.46
C ARG A 208 -4.13 -21.56 0.59
N GLN A 209 -4.83 -20.47 0.26
CA GLN A 209 -6.30 -20.40 0.31
C GLN A 209 -6.95 -21.44 -0.61
N PHE A 210 -6.41 -21.62 -1.80
CA PHE A 210 -6.85 -22.66 -2.74
C PHE A 210 -6.69 -24.07 -2.16
N LEU A 211 -5.55 -24.38 -1.54
CA LEU A 211 -5.30 -25.67 -0.91
C LEU A 211 -6.18 -25.91 0.32
N THR A 212 -6.44 -24.88 1.13
CA THR A 212 -7.40 -24.95 2.24
C THR A 212 -8.80 -25.27 1.73
N LEU A 213 -9.25 -24.63 0.65
CA LEU A 213 -10.54 -24.97 0.03
C LEU A 213 -10.53 -26.41 -0.51
N ALA A 214 -9.44 -26.86 -1.13
CA ALA A 214 -9.31 -28.23 -1.62
C ALA A 214 -9.41 -29.26 -0.48
N GLN A 215 -8.79 -28.97 0.66
CA GLN A 215 -8.87 -29.81 1.86
C GLN A 215 -10.31 -29.87 2.40
N ARG A 216 -10.95 -28.71 2.61
CA ARG A 216 -12.36 -28.62 3.07
C ARG A 216 -13.31 -29.44 2.19
N LEU A 217 -13.15 -29.33 0.86
CA LEU A 217 -13.96 -30.09 -0.11
C LEU A 217 -13.70 -31.59 -0.04
N GLY A 218 -12.47 -32.02 0.26
CA GLY A 218 -12.12 -33.43 0.44
C GLY A 218 -12.63 -34.02 1.75
N GLU A 219 -12.69 -33.22 2.81
CA GLU A 219 -13.22 -33.57 4.13
C GLU A 219 -14.76 -33.55 4.20
N GLY A 220 -15.42 -33.12 3.12
CA GLY A 220 -16.88 -33.02 3.05
C GLY A 220 -17.45 -31.84 3.85
N GLU A 221 -16.63 -30.84 4.17
CA GLU A 221 -17.05 -29.62 4.87
C GLU A 221 -17.86 -28.68 3.95
N ALA A 222 -18.26 -27.51 4.49
CA ALA A 222 -19.00 -26.49 3.76
C ALA A 222 -18.29 -26.10 2.45
N GLY A 223 -19.05 -26.14 1.35
CA GLY A 223 -18.59 -25.86 -0.01
C GLY A 223 -18.30 -24.38 -0.29
N PRO A 224 -18.14 -24.01 -1.57
CA PRO A 224 -17.73 -22.66 -1.97
C PRO A 224 -18.72 -21.58 -1.52
N GLU A 225 -18.18 -20.50 -0.96
CA GLU A 225 -18.97 -19.40 -0.36
C GLU A 225 -19.29 -18.28 -1.34
N ASN A 226 -18.53 -18.16 -2.44
CA ASN A 226 -18.68 -17.09 -3.42
C ASN A 226 -18.32 -17.54 -4.85
N SER A 227 -18.64 -16.70 -5.84
CA SER A 227 -18.43 -16.98 -7.27
C SER A 227 -16.99 -17.31 -7.64
N GLU A 228 -16.01 -16.70 -6.95
CA GLU A 228 -14.59 -16.95 -7.16
C GLU A 228 -14.20 -18.34 -6.64
N GLN A 229 -14.60 -18.69 -5.42
CA GLN A 229 -14.37 -20.03 -4.86
C GLN A 229 -15.07 -21.13 -5.65
N TRP A 230 -16.22 -20.85 -6.28
CA TRP A 230 -16.86 -21.80 -7.19
C TRP A 230 -15.97 -22.14 -8.38
N GLN A 231 -15.29 -21.16 -8.95
CA GLN A 231 -14.29 -21.41 -10.00
C GLN A 231 -13.07 -22.16 -9.46
N TRP A 232 -12.62 -21.86 -8.23
CA TRP A 232 -11.54 -22.62 -7.60
C TRP A 232 -11.92 -24.08 -7.36
N ALA A 233 -13.14 -24.36 -6.90
CA ALA A 233 -13.64 -25.73 -6.73
C ALA A 233 -13.67 -26.51 -8.05
N ALA A 234 -13.99 -25.85 -9.16
CA ALA A 234 -13.86 -26.44 -10.49
C ALA A 234 -12.40 -26.78 -10.83
N LEU A 235 -11.44 -25.91 -10.48
CA LEU A 235 -10.01 -26.20 -10.63
C LEU A 235 -9.55 -27.35 -9.73
N VAL A 236 -10.04 -27.45 -8.49
CA VAL A 236 -9.74 -28.58 -7.58
C VAL A 236 -10.18 -29.89 -8.23
N LYS A 237 -11.42 -29.96 -8.73
CA LYS A 237 -11.97 -31.16 -9.39
C LYS A 237 -11.20 -31.55 -10.65
N ALA A 238 -10.67 -30.56 -11.39
CA ALA A 238 -9.91 -30.79 -12.61
C ALA A 238 -8.42 -31.12 -12.35
N CYS A 239 -7.91 -30.89 -11.13
CA CYS A 239 -6.50 -31.07 -10.79
C CYS A 239 -6.24 -32.50 -10.29
N PRO A 240 -5.19 -33.19 -10.77
CA PRO A 240 -4.82 -34.51 -10.24
C PRO A 240 -4.52 -34.45 -8.73
N PRO A 241 -5.02 -35.42 -7.93
CA PRO A 241 -4.87 -35.41 -6.47
C PRO A 241 -3.41 -35.43 -6.02
N GLU A 242 -2.54 -36.14 -6.75
CA GLU A 242 -1.09 -36.17 -6.49
C GLU A 242 -0.45 -34.78 -6.56
N ARG A 243 -0.91 -33.95 -7.51
CA ARG A 243 -0.40 -32.59 -7.67
C ARG A 243 -0.87 -31.68 -6.54
N LEU A 244 -2.11 -31.85 -6.08
CA LEU A 244 -2.63 -31.14 -4.92
C LEU A 244 -1.87 -31.54 -3.65
N ALA A 245 -1.63 -32.84 -3.45
CA ALA A 245 -0.85 -33.35 -2.33
C ALA A 245 0.60 -32.82 -2.34
N ALA A 246 1.27 -32.82 -3.49
CA ALA A 246 2.61 -32.26 -3.64
C ALA A 246 2.67 -30.76 -3.35
N LEU A 247 1.63 -30.00 -3.71
CA LEU A 247 1.52 -28.58 -3.38
C LEU A 247 1.18 -28.33 -1.91
N ALA A 248 0.41 -29.21 -1.29
CA ALA A 248 0.03 -29.14 0.12
C ALA A 248 1.20 -29.45 1.07
N ALA A 249 2.14 -30.29 0.65
CA ALA A 249 3.29 -30.71 1.44
C ALA A 249 4.05 -29.49 2.02
N GLY A 250 3.95 -29.31 3.34
CA GLY A 250 4.61 -28.24 4.09
C GLY A 250 3.98 -26.84 3.96
N ARG A 251 2.83 -26.67 3.28
CA ARG A 251 2.18 -25.36 3.07
C ARG A 251 0.91 -25.11 3.89
N LEU A 252 0.34 -26.16 4.47
CA LEU A 252 -0.91 -26.10 5.27
C LEU A 252 -0.68 -25.89 6.77
N ALA A 253 0.55 -25.60 7.21
CA ALA A 253 0.81 -25.24 8.60
C ALA A 253 0.38 -23.78 8.86
N GLY A 254 -0.68 -23.61 9.66
CA GLY A 254 -1.17 -22.31 10.11
C GLY A 254 -2.66 -22.13 9.83
N GLY A 255 -3.49 -22.43 10.84
CA GLY A 255 -4.93 -22.22 10.77
C GLY A 255 -5.27 -20.74 10.63
N ASN A 256 -5.73 -20.35 9.44
CA ASN A 256 -6.54 -19.14 9.23
C ASN A 256 -7.99 -19.59 9.19
N GLY A 257 -8.61 -19.80 10.35
CA GLY A 257 -9.95 -20.39 10.41
C GLY A 257 -10.79 -20.07 11.63
N ALA A 258 -10.27 -19.34 12.62
CA ALA A 258 -11.09 -18.94 13.75
C ALA A 258 -12.00 -17.76 13.38
N CYS A 259 -13.26 -18.06 13.07
CA CYS A 259 -14.29 -17.08 12.75
C CYS A 259 -14.65 -16.19 13.94
N ASP A 260 -14.50 -16.68 15.17
CA ASP A 260 -14.75 -15.93 16.40
C ASP A 260 -13.47 -15.73 17.24
N TRP A 261 -13.52 -14.73 18.14
CA TRP A 261 -12.40 -14.41 19.03
C TRP A 261 -12.06 -15.55 20.00
N VAL A 262 -13.04 -16.36 20.40
CA VAL A 262 -12.85 -17.41 21.41
C VAL A 262 -11.97 -18.53 20.87
N ALA A 263 -12.25 -19.02 19.66
CA ALA A 263 -11.42 -20.01 18.99
C ALA A 263 -10.03 -19.44 18.67
N PHE A 264 -9.98 -18.18 18.22
CA PHE A 264 -8.72 -17.54 17.84
C PHE A 264 -7.80 -17.32 19.04
N SER A 265 -8.33 -16.77 20.13
CA SER A 265 -7.59 -16.54 21.38
C SER A 265 -7.09 -17.84 22.00
N ARG A 266 -7.86 -18.93 21.94
CA ARG A 266 -7.43 -20.26 22.38
C ARG A 266 -6.26 -20.80 21.53
N GLN A 267 -6.30 -20.56 20.22
CA GLN A 267 -5.18 -20.91 19.35
C GLN A 267 -3.93 -20.08 19.67
N LEU A 268 -4.07 -18.76 19.83
CA LEU A 268 -2.95 -17.90 20.23
C LEU A 268 -2.36 -18.33 21.58
N GLN A 269 -3.21 -18.71 22.53
CA GLN A 269 -2.78 -19.20 23.83
C GLN A 269 -1.90 -20.45 23.70
N ALA A 270 -2.27 -21.39 22.83
CA ALA A 270 -1.48 -22.60 22.57
C ALA A 270 -0.20 -22.30 21.79
N ASP A 271 -0.29 -21.53 20.70
CA ASP A 271 0.83 -21.24 19.79
C ASP A 271 1.95 -20.41 20.47
N PHE A 272 1.58 -19.51 21.39
CA PHE A 272 2.50 -18.56 22.04
C PHE A 272 2.68 -18.81 23.55
N ALA A 273 2.10 -19.88 24.10
CA ALA A 273 2.14 -20.19 25.53
C ALA A 273 1.71 -19.01 26.44
N LEU A 274 0.65 -18.29 26.05
CA LEU A 274 0.21 -17.08 26.75
C LEU A 274 -0.42 -17.42 28.11
N SER A 275 -0.04 -16.69 29.16
CA SER A 275 -0.74 -16.75 30.44
C SER A 275 -2.14 -16.12 30.32
N PRO A 276 -3.10 -16.48 31.21
CA PRO A 276 -4.43 -15.85 31.21
C PRO A 276 -4.38 -14.32 31.29
N ALA A 277 -3.47 -13.77 32.10
CA ALA A 277 -3.28 -12.32 32.23
C ALA A 277 -2.77 -11.67 30.92
N ARG A 278 -1.81 -12.30 30.23
CA ARG A 278 -1.33 -11.79 28.92
C ARG A 278 -2.43 -11.84 27.88
N LEU A 279 -3.22 -12.93 27.85
CA LEU A 279 -4.31 -13.07 26.90
C LEU A 279 -5.40 -12.01 27.14
N GLN A 280 -5.71 -11.69 28.40
CA GLN A 280 -6.61 -10.61 28.74
C GLN A 280 -6.09 -9.26 28.21
N ALA A 281 -4.82 -8.93 28.46
CA ALA A 281 -4.26 -7.67 28.00
C ALA A 281 -4.19 -7.58 26.46
N ILE A 282 -3.91 -8.68 25.76
CA ILE A 282 -4.03 -8.76 24.30
C ILE A 282 -5.48 -8.54 23.84
N THR A 283 -6.45 -9.09 24.57
CA THR A 283 -7.89 -8.89 24.28
C THR A 283 -8.27 -7.41 24.40
N GLU A 284 -7.80 -6.74 25.46
CA GLU A 284 -8.00 -5.32 25.69
C GLU A 284 -7.35 -4.47 24.58
N LEU A 285 -6.11 -4.79 24.20
CA LEU A 285 -5.41 -4.15 23.09
C LEU A 285 -6.16 -4.30 21.77
N VAL A 286 -6.63 -5.51 21.45
CA VAL A 286 -7.40 -5.77 20.22
C VAL A 286 -8.71 -4.99 20.23
N ALA A 287 -9.39 -4.90 21.38
CA ALA A 287 -10.62 -4.11 21.53
C ALA A 287 -10.35 -2.61 21.34
N GLU A 288 -9.28 -2.08 21.92
CA GLU A 288 -8.87 -0.67 21.76
C GLU A 288 -8.55 -0.34 20.30
N VAL A 289 -7.70 -1.16 19.66
CA VAL A 289 -7.33 -1.00 18.26
C VAL A 289 -8.57 -1.07 17.37
N THR A 290 -9.44 -2.05 17.59
CA THR A 290 -10.69 -2.21 16.84
C THR A 290 -11.60 -0.98 16.98
N SER A 291 -11.75 -0.48 18.21
CA SER A 291 -12.51 0.75 18.50
C SER A 291 -11.92 1.97 17.78
N SER A 292 -10.59 2.12 17.79
CA SER A 292 -9.91 3.23 17.12
C SER A 292 -10.12 3.23 15.60
N LEU A 293 -10.13 2.04 14.96
CA LEU A 293 -10.34 1.86 13.53
C LEU A 293 -11.82 2.03 13.11
N GLY A 294 -12.73 1.66 14.00
CA GLY A 294 -14.19 1.74 13.81
C GLY A 294 -14.80 3.10 14.14
N SER A 295 -14.03 4.02 14.74
CA SER A 295 -14.48 5.39 15.02
C SER A 295 -15.06 6.05 13.77
N ASP A 296 -16.25 6.63 13.90
CA ASP A 296 -17.13 7.13 12.83
C ASP A 296 -16.36 7.86 11.70
N ARG A 297 -16.00 7.11 10.65
CA ARG A 297 -15.23 7.61 9.51
C ARG A 297 -16.21 8.04 8.44
N VAL A 298 -16.04 9.27 7.96
CA VAL A 298 -16.81 9.72 6.79
C VAL A 298 -16.42 8.88 5.56
N PRO A 299 -17.36 8.62 4.64
CA PRO A 299 -17.06 7.93 3.38
C PRO A 299 -15.84 8.53 2.68
N GLY A 300 -15.02 7.67 2.09
CA GLY A 300 -13.78 8.07 1.41
C GLY A 300 -12.56 8.27 2.30
N GLN A 301 -12.66 8.17 3.63
CA GLN A 301 -11.51 8.29 4.54
C GLN A 301 -10.74 6.99 4.78
N VAL A 302 -9.41 7.11 4.75
CA VAL A 302 -8.45 6.11 5.24
C VAL A 302 -7.81 6.58 6.53
N ILE A 303 -7.26 5.65 7.31
CA ILE A 303 -6.36 5.95 8.43
C ILE A 303 -4.94 5.62 7.98
N TYR A 304 -4.06 6.60 8.09
CA TYR A 304 -2.65 6.47 7.74
C TYR A 304 -1.76 6.97 8.87
N TRP A 305 -0.78 6.17 9.26
CA TRP A 305 0.16 6.54 10.30
C TRP A 305 1.28 7.42 9.72
N ALA A 306 1.29 8.70 10.10
CA ALA A 306 2.29 9.67 9.71
C ALA A 306 3.28 9.92 10.84
N VAL A 307 4.48 10.43 10.54
CA VAL A 307 5.47 10.74 11.57
C VAL A 307 5.03 11.99 12.32
N ALA A 308 5.06 11.95 13.66
CA ALA A 308 4.67 13.08 14.49
C ALA A 308 5.49 14.34 14.17
N ALA A 309 4.88 15.52 14.30
CA ALA A 309 5.49 16.79 13.90
C ALA A 309 6.69 17.20 14.77
N ASP A 310 6.75 16.70 16.01
CA ASP A 310 7.81 16.95 16.99
C ASP A 310 9.00 15.97 16.87
N GLU A 311 8.93 15.00 15.96
CA GLU A 311 10.00 14.03 15.76
C GLU A 311 11.17 14.64 14.96
N PRO A 312 12.40 14.64 15.51
CA PRO A 312 13.54 15.29 14.88
C PRO A 312 13.96 14.64 13.56
N ALA A 313 14.71 15.40 12.76
CA ALA A 313 15.40 14.88 11.58
C ALA A 313 16.41 13.79 11.97
N GLY A 314 16.71 12.86 11.05
CA GLY A 314 17.74 11.83 11.24
C GLY A 314 17.35 10.64 12.11
N LYS A 315 16.29 10.73 12.94
CA LYS A 315 15.78 9.58 13.70
C LYS A 315 15.33 8.45 12.74
N PRO A 316 15.77 7.19 12.96
CA PRO A 316 15.29 6.06 12.17
C PRO A 316 13.77 5.97 12.22
N LEU A 317 13.14 5.74 11.07
CA LEU A 317 11.68 5.73 10.99
C LEU A 317 11.03 4.69 11.91
N SER A 318 11.68 3.54 12.11
CA SER A 318 11.25 2.49 13.04
C SER A 318 11.21 2.93 14.51
N SER A 319 11.83 4.05 14.84
CA SER A 319 11.89 4.62 16.18
C SER A 319 11.11 5.94 16.28
N CYS A 320 10.59 6.47 15.17
CA CYS A 320 9.74 7.64 15.19
C CYS A 320 8.36 7.28 15.76
N ARG A 321 7.83 8.15 16.61
CA ARG A 321 6.43 8.13 17.01
C ARG A 321 5.56 8.40 15.79
N LEU A 322 4.57 7.54 15.60
CA LEU A 322 3.59 7.68 14.53
C LEU A 322 2.25 8.14 15.10
N VAL A 323 1.56 8.98 14.34
CA VAL A 323 0.24 9.51 14.67
C VAL A 323 -0.75 9.02 13.61
N PRO A 324 -1.89 8.43 14.00
CA PRO A 324 -2.94 8.08 13.06
C PRO A 324 -3.57 9.36 12.48
N VAL A 325 -3.54 9.49 11.16
CA VAL A 325 -4.11 10.61 10.42
C VAL A 325 -5.27 10.11 9.57
N ARG A 326 -6.42 10.79 9.65
CA ARG A 326 -7.55 10.54 8.75
C ARG A 326 -7.35 11.30 7.45
N LEU A 327 -7.16 10.58 6.34
CA LEU A 327 -6.96 11.17 5.02
C LEU A 327 -8.19 10.95 4.16
N LEU A 328 -8.81 12.03 3.67
CA LEU A 328 -9.96 11.97 2.75
C LEU A 328 -9.49 11.56 1.35
N TYR A 329 -9.36 10.25 1.13
CA TYR A 329 -8.83 9.67 -0.10
C TYR A 329 -9.74 9.90 -1.30
N TRP A 330 -11.04 9.79 -1.07
CA TRP A 330 -12.08 10.08 -2.05
C TRP A 330 -13.02 11.15 -1.50
N ASP A 331 -13.38 12.11 -2.35
CA ASP A 331 -14.43 13.08 -2.06
C ASP A 331 -15.27 13.31 -3.33
N ARG A 332 -16.56 13.64 -3.17
CA ARG A 332 -17.43 13.91 -4.32
C ARG A 332 -16.94 15.09 -5.17
N SER A 333 -16.25 16.07 -4.57
CA SER A 333 -15.64 17.19 -5.31
C SER A 333 -14.50 16.76 -6.24
N ASP A 334 -13.93 15.55 -6.07
CA ASP A 334 -12.96 14.97 -7.01
C ASP A 334 -13.62 14.62 -8.37
N ASP A 335 -14.95 14.53 -8.42
CA ASP A 335 -15.76 14.27 -9.61
C ASP A 335 -16.69 15.47 -9.95
N PRO A 336 -16.14 16.63 -10.39
CA PRO A 336 -17.00 17.76 -10.75
C PRO A 336 -17.76 17.46 -12.04
N ASP A 337 -19.06 17.76 -12.00
CA ASP A 337 -20.02 17.46 -13.06
C ASP A 337 -19.62 18.12 -14.40
N ARG A 338 -19.88 17.41 -15.50
CA ARG A 338 -19.16 17.60 -16.77
C ARG A 338 -19.69 18.68 -17.70
N SER A 339 -20.58 19.56 -17.25
CA SER A 339 -21.17 20.60 -18.10
C SER A 339 -20.14 21.62 -18.65
N GLY A 340 -18.98 21.79 -18.00
CA GLY A 340 -18.14 22.98 -18.24
C GLY A 340 -16.82 22.88 -19.02
N ASN A 341 -16.12 21.74 -19.15
CA ASN A 341 -14.79 21.79 -19.82
C ASN A 341 -14.22 20.41 -20.22
N ARG A 342 -14.05 20.14 -21.53
CA ARG A 342 -13.62 18.83 -22.05
C ARG A 342 -12.10 18.62 -22.11
N ASP A 343 -11.27 19.66 -22.04
CA ASP A 343 -9.89 19.58 -22.56
C ASP A 343 -8.71 19.87 -21.61
N ALA A 344 -8.93 20.24 -20.34
CA ALA A 344 -7.80 20.54 -19.45
C ALA A 344 -7.32 19.31 -18.63
N ASN A 345 -6.08 19.36 -18.17
CA ASN A 345 -5.29 18.42 -17.36
C ASN A 345 -5.92 18.00 -16.00
N ARG A 346 -7.22 17.69 -15.93
CA ARG A 346 -7.98 17.41 -14.69
C ARG A 346 -7.34 16.36 -13.78
N VAL A 347 -6.63 15.38 -14.34
CA VAL A 347 -5.92 14.36 -13.53
C VAL A 347 -4.71 14.95 -12.81
N GLN A 348 -4.01 15.92 -13.40
CA GLN A 348 -2.91 16.62 -12.71
C GLN A 348 -3.44 17.53 -11.60
N ASP A 349 -4.52 18.28 -11.87
CA ASP A 349 -5.16 19.15 -10.88
C ASP A 349 -5.69 18.33 -9.70
N LEU A 350 -6.37 17.20 -9.98
CA LEU A 350 -6.81 16.25 -8.96
C LEU A 350 -5.66 15.72 -8.11
N LYS A 351 -4.55 15.32 -8.74
CA LYS A 351 -3.37 14.80 -8.03
C LYS A 351 -2.82 15.84 -7.06
N LEU A 352 -2.77 17.09 -7.50
CA LEU A 352 -2.24 18.20 -6.72
C LEU A 352 -3.18 18.58 -5.57
N ALA A 353 -4.48 18.68 -5.84
CA ALA A 353 -5.49 18.89 -4.81
C ALA A 353 -5.44 17.80 -3.73
N ARG A 354 -5.24 16.53 -4.13
CA ARG A 354 -5.05 15.41 -3.18
C ARG A 354 -3.76 15.52 -2.38
N ILE A 355 -2.64 15.91 -3.01
CA ILE A 355 -1.37 16.12 -2.32
C ILE A 355 -1.54 17.19 -1.23
N GLN A 356 -2.16 18.33 -1.56
CA GLN A 356 -2.45 19.39 -0.61
C GLN A 356 -3.38 18.93 0.50
N ARG A 357 -4.51 18.30 0.13
CA ARG A 357 -5.51 17.78 1.08
C ARG A 357 -4.89 16.80 2.08
N PHE A 358 -4.05 15.87 1.61
CA PHE A 358 -3.40 14.90 2.50
C PHE A 358 -2.35 15.52 3.40
N ALA A 359 -1.50 16.39 2.86
CA ALA A 359 -0.46 17.05 3.63
C ALA A 359 -1.05 17.96 4.72
N GLN A 360 -2.10 18.71 4.37
CA GLN A 360 -2.80 19.59 5.30
C GLN A 360 -3.49 18.80 6.42
N ALA A 361 -4.21 17.73 6.08
CA ALA A 361 -4.84 16.85 7.07
C ALA A 361 -3.81 16.21 8.04
N ALA A 362 -2.62 15.86 7.54
CA ALA A 362 -1.55 15.37 8.40
C ALA A 362 -1.04 16.46 9.36
N LYS A 363 -0.81 17.67 8.85
CA LYS A 363 -0.36 18.80 9.67
C LYS A 363 -1.37 19.13 10.77
N GLU A 364 -2.65 19.17 10.44
CA GLU A 364 -3.75 19.40 11.40
C GLU A 364 -3.81 18.31 12.48
N ALA A 365 -3.45 17.08 12.15
CA ALA A 365 -3.34 15.97 13.10
C ALA A 365 -2.01 15.97 13.89
N GLY A 366 -1.15 16.99 13.75
CA GLY A 366 0.13 17.06 14.44
C GLY A 366 1.19 16.12 13.88
N ALA A 367 1.15 15.84 12.58
CA ALA A 367 2.07 14.94 11.89
C ALA A 367 2.45 15.45 10.49
N TYR A 368 3.45 14.83 9.87
CA TYR A 368 3.86 15.18 8.51
C TYR A 368 4.03 13.97 7.60
N LEU A 369 3.59 14.14 6.34
CA LEU A 369 3.81 13.17 5.27
C LEU A 369 5.12 13.45 4.53
N SER A 370 5.77 12.40 4.07
CA SER A 370 6.92 12.46 3.17
C SER A 370 6.53 12.18 1.71
N TYR A 371 7.43 12.43 0.76
CA TYR A 371 7.22 12.02 -0.62
C TYR A 371 7.07 10.51 -0.79
N ALA A 372 7.70 9.70 0.06
CA ALA A 372 7.53 8.26 0.05
C ALA A 372 6.08 7.87 0.40
N ASP A 373 5.51 8.54 1.40
CA ASP A 373 4.13 8.31 1.83
C ASP A 373 3.14 8.70 0.74
N LEU A 374 3.30 9.88 0.14
CA LEU A 374 2.46 10.31 -0.97
C LEU A 374 2.63 9.42 -2.21
N SER A 375 3.84 8.91 -2.47
CA SER A 375 4.11 7.98 -3.57
C SER A 375 3.33 6.69 -3.38
N TYR A 376 3.38 6.15 -2.15
CA TYR A 376 2.63 4.98 -1.76
C TYR A 376 1.12 5.23 -1.82
N LEU A 377 0.60 6.29 -1.21
CA LEU A 377 -0.83 6.58 -1.21
C LEU A 377 -1.38 6.77 -2.64
N LEU A 378 -0.71 7.58 -3.48
CA LEU A 378 -1.26 8.00 -4.77
C LEU A 378 -0.87 7.10 -5.96
N GLY A 379 0.13 6.22 -5.81
CA GLY A 379 0.63 5.40 -6.92
C GLY A 379 1.35 6.25 -7.98
N ILE A 380 2.17 7.20 -7.53
CA ILE A 380 2.88 8.17 -8.36
C ILE A 380 4.32 8.23 -7.90
N HIS A 381 5.29 8.16 -8.82
CA HIS A 381 6.70 8.28 -8.46
C HIS A 381 7.03 9.55 -7.67
N THR A 382 7.86 9.40 -6.63
CA THR A 382 8.40 10.49 -5.79
C THR A 382 8.98 11.66 -6.59
N ALA A 383 9.66 11.38 -7.71
CA ALA A 383 10.21 12.41 -8.59
C ALA A 383 9.13 13.26 -9.28
N ALA A 384 8.03 12.63 -9.70
CA ALA A 384 6.90 13.34 -10.29
C ALA A 384 6.17 14.17 -9.24
N LEU A 385 5.95 13.62 -8.04
CA LEU A 385 5.37 14.36 -6.91
C LEU A 385 6.21 15.59 -6.54
N SER A 386 7.52 15.42 -6.41
CA SER A 386 8.43 16.54 -6.09
C SER A 386 8.39 17.63 -7.16
N ARG A 387 8.28 17.26 -8.44
CA ARG A 387 8.12 18.23 -9.53
C ARG A 387 6.77 18.97 -9.42
N MET A 388 5.66 18.25 -9.25
CA MET A 388 4.32 18.85 -9.13
C MET A 388 4.23 19.84 -7.97
N VAL A 389 4.80 19.48 -6.80
CA VAL A 389 4.82 20.38 -5.63
C VAL A 389 5.66 21.63 -5.88
N ARG A 390 6.82 21.51 -6.55
CA ARG A 390 7.66 22.68 -6.87
C ARG A 390 7.03 23.63 -7.88
N GLU A 391 6.30 23.09 -8.85
CA GLU A 391 5.63 23.88 -9.89
C GLU A 391 4.42 24.67 -9.32
N HIS A 392 3.82 24.22 -8.23
CA HIS A 392 2.60 24.78 -7.65
C HIS A 392 2.84 25.72 -6.45
N GLN A 393 3.94 26.49 -6.47
CA GLN A 393 4.47 27.33 -5.38
C GLN A 393 5.19 26.54 -4.27
N PRO A 394 6.53 26.63 -4.19
CA PRO A 394 7.31 26.03 -3.11
C PRO A 394 6.85 26.48 -1.72
N GLY A 395 6.66 25.54 -0.80
CA GLY A 395 6.25 25.82 0.59
C GLY A 395 4.74 25.78 0.86
N SER A 396 3.90 25.64 -0.15
CA SER A 396 2.44 25.54 0.02
C SER A 396 1.96 24.18 0.55
N VAL A 397 2.80 23.15 0.48
CA VAL A 397 2.46 21.77 0.88
C VAL A 397 3.30 21.39 2.11
N PRO A 398 2.70 21.21 3.30
CA PRO A 398 3.43 20.94 4.53
C PRO A 398 3.90 19.49 4.59
N LEU A 399 5.02 19.20 3.92
CA LEU A 399 5.65 17.89 3.94
C LEU A 399 6.76 17.85 4.98
N ARG A 400 7.04 16.67 5.52
CA ARG A 400 8.12 16.46 6.52
C ARG A 400 9.46 16.98 6.02
N GLY A 401 9.71 16.83 4.71
CA GLY A 401 10.91 17.34 4.04
C GLY A 401 11.10 18.84 4.12
N SER A 402 10.02 19.61 4.07
CA SER A 402 10.04 21.08 4.11
C SER A 402 9.84 21.64 5.51
N GLU A 403 9.06 20.98 6.35
CA GLU A 403 8.69 21.50 7.68
C GLU A 403 9.73 21.17 8.74
N CYS A 404 10.44 20.04 8.61
CA CYS A 404 11.47 19.61 9.56
C CYS A 404 12.90 19.86 9.03
N ASP A 405 13.05 20.71 7.99
CA ASP A 405 14.31 20.99 7.30
C ASP A 405 15.09 19.74 6.82
N ILE A 406 14.39 18.63 6.59
CA ILE A 406 14.96 17.38 6.02
C ILE A 406 15.31 17.57 4.51
N GLY A 407 15.08 18.77 3.97
CA GLY A 407 15.32 19.18 2.59
C GLY A 407 16.80 19.32 2.25
N ARG A 408 17.13 18.83 1.04
CA ARG A 408 18.44 18.76 0.36
C ARG A 408 19.63 18.95 1.30
N GLY A 409 20.36 17.86 1.55
CA GLY A 409 21.70 17.88 2.11
C GLY A 409 22.70 18.83 1.44
N ILE A 410 22.36 19.60 0.41
CA ILE A 410 23.16 20.74 -0.05
C ILE A 410 23.10 21.91 0.94
N THR A 411 21.96 22.24 1.54
CA THR A 411 21.88 23.33 2.55
C THR A 411 22.47 22.89 3.88
N HIS A 412 22.17 21.66 4.35
CA HIS A 412 22.79 21.12 5.56
C HIS A 412 24.29 20.84 5.40
N ARG A 413 24.75 20.32 4.25
CA ARG A 413 26.19 20.14 3.99
C ARG A 413 26.89 21.49 3.84
N ALA A 414 26.30 22.44 3.14
CA ALA A 414 26.85 23.79 3.06
C ALA A 414 26.95 24.41 4.44
N ARG A 415 25.95 24.23 5.31
CA ARG A 415 25.98 24.72 6.70
C ARG A 415 27.05 24.02 7.55
N VAL A 416 27.22 22.70 7.39
CA VAL A 416 28.30 21.95 8.06
C VAL A 416 29.68 22.42 7.59
N ILE A 417 29.85 22.62 6.28
CA ILE A 417 31.10 23.13 5.69
C ILE A 417 31.35 24.58 6.15
N GLU A 418 30.33 25.43 6.18
CA GLU A 418 30.40 26.81 6.65
C GLU A 418 30.86 26.87 8.11
N LEU A 419 30.21 26.13 9.01
CA LEU A 419 30.61 26.05 10.42
C LEU A 419 32.05 25.54 10.59
N TYR A 420 32.46 24.58 9.76
CA TYR A 420 33.85 24.08 9.75
C TYR A 420 34.84 25.16 9.28
N LEU A 421 34.50 25.94 8.25
CA LEU A 421 35.32 27.07 7.76
C LEU A 421 35.34 28.24 8.76
N GLU A 422 34.32 28.39 9.60
CA GLU A 422 34.26 29.30 10.74
C GLU A 422 35.06 28.81 11.97
N MET A 423 35.80 27.71 11.83
CA MET A 423 36.66 27.11 12.86
C MET A 423 35.89 26.51 14.06
N HIS A 424 34.62 26.13 13.88
CA HIS A 424 33.91 25.34 14.88
C HIS A 424 34.45 23.90 14.94
N THR A 425 34.48 23.35 16.16
CA THR A 425 34.88 21.94 16.38
C THR A 425 33.79 20.98 15.91
N GLU A 426 34.15 19.75 15.54
CA GLU A 426 33.17 18.74 15.12
C GLU A 426 32.06 18.51 16.16
N THR A 427 32.41 18.52 17.45
CA THR A 427 31.45 18.42 18.57
C THR A 427 30.44 19.57 18.57
N GLU A 428 30.88 20.82 18.32
CA GLU A 428 30.00 21.98 18.22
C GLU A 428 29.11 21.91 16.97
N ILE A 429 29.66 21.41 15.86
CA ILE A 429 28.90 21.20 14.62
C ILE A 429 27.81 20.14 14.85
N VAL A 430 28.13 19.00 15.49
CA VAL A 430 27.15 17.97 15.89
C VAL A 430 26.05 18.59 16.74
N ALA A 431 26.41 19.36 17.78
CA ALA A 431 25.46 19.99 18.68
C ALA A 431 24.53 20.99 17.97
N ARG A 432 25.05 21.74 16.99
CA ARG A 432 24.30 22.78 16.27
C ARG A 432 23.46 22.25 15.11
N THR A 433 23.89 21.14 14.49
CA THR A 433 23.26 20.62 13.27
C THR A 433 22.47 19.33 13.48
N GLY A 434 22.66 18.63 14.60
CA GLY A 434 22.02 17.36 14.91
C GLY A 434 22.52 16.18 14.07
N HIS A 435 23.62 16.35 13.33
CA HIS A 435 24.21 15.30 12.48
C HIS A 435 25.06 14.33 13.28
N SER A 436 25.19 13.09 12.79
CA SER A 436 26.18 12.15 13.33
C SER A 436 27.59 12.56 12.93
N TYR A 437 28.58 12.21 13.77
CA TYR A 437 30.01 12.39 13.46
C TYR A 437 30.37 11.80 12.09
N GLU A 438 29.90 10.60 11.77
CA GLU A 438 30.13 9.94 10.48
C GLU A 438 29.57 10.74 9.29
N SER A 439 28.42 11.40 9.46
CA SER A 439 27.85 12.24 8.40
C SER A 439 28.68 13.50 8.17
N ILE A 440 29.15 14.13 9.25
CA ILE A 440 30.02 15.31 9.19
C ILE A 440 31.36 14.95 8.54
N GLU A 441 32.00 13.86 8.95
CA GLU A 441 33.28 13.42 8.39
C GLU A 441 33.17 13.17 6.87
N ASN A 442 32.11 12.48 6.43
CA ASN A 442 31.85 12.27 5.00
C ASN A 442 31.61 13.59 4.25
N TYR A 443 30.98 14.57 4.89
CA TYR A 443 30.78 15.90 4.29
C TYR A 443 32.09 16.67 4.12
N LEU A 444 32.95 16.65 5.13
CA LEU A 444 34.26 17.31 5.11
C LEU A 444 35.21 16.63 4.13
N ARG A 445 35.22 15.29 4.08
CA ARG A 445 36.08 14.51 3.16
C ARG A 445 35.75 14.80 1.69
N ASP A 446 34.47 14.80 1.35
CA ASP A 446 34.03 15.12 -0.01
C ASP A 446 34.32 16.60 -0.36
N PHE A 447 34.14 17.52 0.59
CA PHE A 447 34.49 18.93 0.40
C PHE A 447 35.99 19.09 0.13
N ALA A 448 36.86 18.48 0.94
CA ALA A 448 38.30 18.49 0.75
C ALA A 448 38.70 17.88 -0.60
N THR A 449 38.04 16.78 -1.00
CA THR A 449 38.27 16.13 -2.29
C THR A 449 37.94 17.07 -3.45
N VAL A 450 36.78 17.74 -3.40
CA VAL A 450 36.37 18.71 -4.43
C VAL A 450 37.32 19.91 -4.46
N LEU A 451 37.73 20.43 -3.29
CA LEU A 451 38.66 21.55 -3.18
C LEU A 451 40.01 21.22 -3.83
N VAL A 452 40.62 20.08 -3.47
CA VAL A 452 41.90 19.63 -4.03
C VAL A 452 41.82 19.40 -5.53
N LEU A 453 40.73 18.81 -6.04
CA LEU A 453 40.57 18.59 -7.47
C LEU A 453 40.33 19.91 -8.23
N SER A 454 39.63 20.86 -7.61
CA SER A 454 39.41 22.20 -8.16
C SER A 454 40.73 22.99 -8.22
N GLU A 455 41.55 22.94 -7.18
CA GLU A 455 42.88 23.57 -7.16
C GLU A 455 43.81 23.01 -8.23
N ARG A 456 43.63 21.73 -8.60
CA ARG A 456 44.35 21.07 -9.71
C ARG A 456 43.81 21.43 -11.10
N GLY A 457 42.86 22.36 -11.21
CA GLY A 457 42.35 22.87 -12.48
C GLY A 457 41.40 21.93 -13.22
N LEU A 458 40.86 20.90 -12.55
CA LEU A 458 39.87 20.01 -13.16
C LEU A 458 38.53 20.73 -13.32
N THR A 459 37.89 20.54 -14.48
CA THR A 459 36.58 21.16 -14.73
C THR A 459 35.50 20.50 -13.87
N PRO A 460 34.41 21.22 -13.50
CA PRO A 460 33.32 20.66 -12.69
C PRO A 460 32.68 19.39 -13.26
N THR A 461 32.80 19.15 -14.58
CA THR A 461 32.31 17.94 -15.25
C THR A 461 33.19 16.72 -14.95
N MET A 462 34.46 16.92 -14.60
CA MET A 462 35.45 15.89 -14.27
C MET A 462 35.51 15.57 -12.76
N ILE A 463 34.89 16.40 -11.91
CA ILE A 463 34.90 16.28 -10.44
C ILE A 463 33.68 15.49 -9.91
N ARG A 464 32.82 14.96 -10.80
CA ARG A 464 31.54 14.31 -10.42
C ARG A 464 31.64 12.89 -9.91
#